data_AF-A0A7S2FJB3-F1
#
_entry.id   AF-A0A7S2FJB3-F1
#
_cell.length_a   1.000
_cell.length_b   1.000
_cell.length_c   1.000
_cell.angle_alpha   90.00
_cell.angle_beta   90.00
_cell.angle_gamma   90.00
#
_symmetry.space_group_name_H-M   'P 1'
#
loop_
_entity.id
_entity.type
_entity.pdbx_description
1 polymer ?
#
loop_
_entity_poly.entity_id
_entity_poly.type
_entity_poly.pdbx_seq_one_letter_code
_entity_poly.pdbx_strand_id
1 'polypeptide(L)'
;QNGVAAGGFVFTSTKSKVFIEEVKEWSDLRHRLGNLLQTKQVEAFLGFVVVTSLALVVAEADTLKNPPVWLPIADWIILVVFALEVGLRIYIYRAKFFCSALNILDLVLVITDCTGKVLEAAAAGSLPSVVVLRMFRSLRFTRTLKIMVKFPKLALLVKGLINAVSAVMYGVSLLGVFLLFWAVMAVHFVQPVNERVAAKGTYTNECQRCDRAFATVFQSMLTFSQQILAGDSWGQVTIPIIDEEPMTALFFAMVFVSIHIALLNVILAV
;
A
#
# COMPACT_ATOMS: atom_id res chain seq x y z
N GLN A 1 -45.82 -22.55 -9.30
CA GLN A 1 -45.24 -21.39 -9.98
C GLN A 1 -44.53 -20.53 -8.93
N ASN A 2 -43.20 -20.46 -9.05
CA ASN A 2 -42.21 -19.41 -8.68
C ASN A 2 -42.40 -18.64 -7.35
N GLY A 3 -41.45 -18.51 -6.41
CA GLY A 3 -39.99 -18.74 -6.40
C GLY A 3 -39.25 -17.42 -6.07
N VAL A 4 -38.48 -17.37 -4.97
CA VAL A 4 -37.26 -16.54 -4.81
C VAL A 4 -36.30 -17.26 -3.86
N ALA A 5 -35.06 -17.40 -4.32
CA ALA A 5 -34.01 -18.26 -3.81
C ALA A 5 -33.29 -17.71 -2.56
N ALA A 6 -33.07 -18.57 -1.58
CA ALA A 6 -32.10 -18.36 -0.50
C ALA A 6 -30.71 -18.84 -0.97
N GLY A 7 -29.82 -17.89 -1.24
CA GLY A 7 -28.42 -18.13 -1.55
C GLY A 7 -27.61 -18.49 -0.31
N GLY A 8 -27.66 -19.76 0.08
CA GLY A 8 -26.73 -20.37 1.03
C GLY A 8 -25.56 -21.00 0.28
N PHE A 9 -24.40 -20.38 0.35
CA PHE A 9 -23.16 -20.75 -0.34
C PHE A 9 -22.66 -22.15 0.11
N VAL A 10 -23.05 -23.21 -0.59
CA VAL A 10 -22.46 -24.56 -0.43
C VAL A 10 -21.15 -24.59 -1.23
N PHE A 11 -20.07 -24.08 -0.64
CA PHE A 11 -18.73 -24.28 -1.16
C PHE A 11 -18.19 -25.61 -0.59
N THR A 12 -17.74 -26.51 -1.48
CA THR A 12 -16.75 -27.58 -1.22
C THR A 12 -17.20 -28.94 -0.64
N SER A 13 -18.14 -29.63 -1.28
CA SER A 13 -18.16 -31.11 -1.19
C SER A 13 -17.49 -31.77 -2.41
N THR A 14 -17.71 -31.23 -3.61
CA THR A 14 -17.18 -31.82 -4.86
C THR A 14 -15.67 -31.63 -5.04
N LYS A 15 -15.08 -30.52 -4.57
CA LYS A 15 -13.61 -30.32 -4.60
C LYS A 15 -12.87 -31.31 -3.71
N SER A 16 -13.47 -31.77 -2.62
CA SER A 16 -12.83 -32.69 -1.67
C SER A 16 -12.63 -34.09 -2.27
N LYS A 17 -13.64 -34.60 -3.01
CA LYS A 17 -13.53 -35.92 -3.67
C LYS A 17 -12.55 -35.93 -4.85
N VAL A 18 -12.54 -34.87 -5.67
CA VAL A 18 -11.55 -34.71 -6.75
C VAL A 18 -10.13 -34.56 -6.19
N PHE A 19 -9.97 -33.91 -5.03
CA PHE A 19 -8.66 -33.76 -4.40
C PHE A 19 -8.13 -35.08 -3.82
N ILE A 20 -9.00 -36.00 -3.39
CA ILE A 20 -8.61 -37.29 -2.79
C ILE A 20 -8.33 -38.35 -3.86
N GLU A 21 -9.02 -38.35 -5.00
CA GLU A 21 -8.76 -39.32 -6.09
C GLU A 21 -7.43 -39.08 -6.83
N GLU A 22 -6.95 -37.83 -6.89
CA GLU A 22 -5.69 -37.46 -7.56
C GLU A 22 -4.43 -37.62 -6.66
N VAL A 23 -4.59 -37.99 -5.39
CA VAL A 23 -3.47 -38.27 -4.46
C VAL A 23 -2.77 -39.61 -4.80
N LYS A 24 -3.37 -40.43 -5.67
CA LYS A 24 -2.91 -41.78 -5.98
C LYS A 24 -1.64 -41.87 -6.87
N GLU A 25 -1.13 -40.76 -7.40
CA GLU A 25 0.06 -40.73 -8.28
C GLU A 25 1.24 -39.89 -7.76
N TRP A 26 1.47 -39.86 -6.45
CA TRP A 26 2.66 -39.23 -5.91
C TRP A 26 3.77 -40.27 -5.77
N SER A 27 4.87 -40.14 -6.51
CA SER A 27 6.08 -40.94 -6.27
C SER A 27 6.55 -40.80 -4.82
N ASP A 28 7.13 -41.84 -4.22
CA ASP A 28 7.53 -41.84 -2.80
C ASP A 28 8.39 -40.64 -2.37
N LEU A 29 9.29 -40.19 -3.25
CA LEU A 29 10.11 -38.98 -3.02
C LEU A 29 9.26 -37.72 -2.85
N ARG A 30 8.15 -37.60 -3.57
CA ARG A 30 7.23 -36.44 -3.48
C ARG A 30 6.44 -36.47 -2.18
N HIS A 31 5.98 -37.64 -1.77
CA HIS A 31 5.33 -37.78 -0.47
C HIS A 31 6.28 -37.45 0.67
N ARG A 32 7.52 -37.95 0.63
CA ARG A 32 8.54 -37.62 1.64
C ARG A 32 8.87 -36.12 1.69
N LEU A 33 9.07 -35.49 0.53
CA LEU A 33 9.38 -34.05 0.46
C LEU A 33 8.19 -33.17 0.85
N GLY A 34 6.96 -33.56 0.49
CA GLY A 34 5.74 -32.90 0.93
C GLY A 34 5.56 -32.95 2.44
N ASN A 35 5.76 -34.15 3.03
CA ASN A 35 5.69 -34.33 4.47
C ASN A 35 6.80 -33.56 5.21
N LEU A 36 8.01 -33.51 4.65
CA LEU A 36 9.11 -32.72 5.19
C LEU A 36 8.80 -31.21 5.21
N LEU A 37 8.26 -30.67 4.11
CA LEU A 37 7.92 -29.25 4.00
C LEU A 37 6.78 -28.84 4.96
N GLN A 38 5.89 -29.77 5.29
CA GLN A 38 4.78 -29.56 6.24
C GLN A 38 5.18 -29.76 7.70
N THR A 39 6.44 -30.09 8.00
CA THR A 39 6.88 -30.20 9.39
C THR A 39 6.89 -28.84 10.09
N LYS A 40 6.46 -28.81 11.35
CA LYS A 40 6.45 -27.58 12.17
C LYS A 40 7.82 -26.91 12.26
N GLN A 41 8.90 -27.70 12.21
CA GLN A 41 10.26 -27.18 12.24
C GLN A 41 10.62 -26.42 10.97
N VAL A 42 10.28 -26.95 9.79
CA VAL A 42 10.52 -26.28 8.51
C VAL A 42 9.65 -25.03 8.39
N GLU A 43 8.38 -25.09 8.82
CA GLU A 43 7.51 -23.92 8.85
C GLU A 43 8.05 -22.81 9.77
N ALA A 44 8.50 -23.16 10.98
CA ALA A 44 9.11 -22.23 11.91
C ALA A 44 10.42 -21.64 11.37
N PHE A 45 11.26 -22.45 10.74
CA PHE A 45 12.50 -22.00 10.09
C PHE A 45 12.21 -21.01 8.95
N LEU A 46 11.26 -21.31 8.07
CA LEU A 46 10.86 -20.39 7.00
C LEU A 46 10.27 -19.09 7.56
N GLY A 47 9.50 -19.17 8.66
CA GLY A 47 9.03 -18.00 9.39
C GLY A 47 10.18 -17.14 9.93
N PHE A 48 11.18 -17.77 10.54
CA PHE A 48 12.39 -17.11 11.02
C PHE A 48 13.14 -16.40 9.87
N VAL A 49 13.35 -17.08 8.74
CA VAL A 49 14.00 -16.49 7.55
C VAL A 49 13.25 -15.26 7.03
N VAL A 50 11.91 -15.27 7.03
CA VAL A 50 11.11 -14.09 6.65
C VAL A 50 11.32 -12.92 7.62
N VAL A 51 11.36 -13.19 8.93
CA VAL A 51 11.63 -12.15 9.95
C VAL A 51 13.06 -11.60 9.80
N THR A 52 14.05 -12.46 9.56
CA THR A 52 15.42 -12.02 9.27
C THR A 52 15.48 -11.18 8.00
N SER A 53 14.73 -11.56 6.95
CA SER A 53 14.62 -10.77 5.73
C SER A 53 14.04 -9.37 5.99
N LEU A 54 13.07 -9.24 6.89
CA LEU A 54 12.56 -7.93 7.31
C LEU A 54 13.64 -7.11 8.02
N ALA A 55 14.36 -7.73 8.96
CA ALA A 55 15.44 -7.07 9.70
C ALA A 55 16.55 -6.56 8.75
N LEU A 56 16.90 -7.33 7.72
CA LEU A 56 17.84 -6.88 6.68
C LEU A 56 17.32 -5.67 5.93
N VAL A 57 16.05 -5.65 5.52
CA VAL A 57 15.45 -4.50 4.81
C VAL A 57 15.49 -3.24 5.67
N VAL A 58 15.23 -3.35 6.98
CA VAL A 58 15.36 -2.23 7.92
C VAL A 58 16.81 -1.76 8.01
N ALA A 59 17.76 -2.67 8.21
CA ALA A 59 19.19 -2.34 8.27
C ALA A 59 19.68 -1.69 6.95
N GLU A 60 19.18 -2.13 5.81
CA GLU A 60 19.48 -1.57 4.49
C GLU A 60 18.94 -0.14 4.32
N ALA A 61 17.82 0.18 4.97
CA ALA A 61 17.23 1.51 4.98
C ALA A 61 18.02 2.48 5.88
N ASP A 62 18.49 2.03 7.04
CA ASP A 62 19.26 2.84 7.97
C ASP A 62 20.70 3.09 7.49
N THR A 63 21.29 2.14 6.77
CA THR A 63 22.69 2.20 6.30
C THR A 63 22.85 2.67 4.86
N LEU A 64 21.84 3.34 4.29
CA LEU A 64 21.81 3.80 2.88
C LEU A 64 23.11 4.50 2.41
N LYS A 65 23.77 5.26 3.28
CA LYS A 65 25.01 5.99 2.96
C LYS A 65 26.27 5.11 2.98
N ASN A 66 26.32 4.13 3.88
CA ASN A 66 27.49 3.27 4.11
C ASN A 66 27.02 1.84 4.45
N PRO A 67 26.59 1.05 3.44
CA PRO A 67 26.12 -0.30 3.67
C PRO A 67 27.29 -1.21 4.08
N PRO A 68 27.17 -1.97 5.18
CA PRO A 68 28.22 -2.89 5.59
C PRO A 68 28.31 -4.09 4.63
N VAL A 69 29.52 -4.61 4.44
CA VAL A 69 29.83 -5.67 3.44
C VAL A 69 29.04 -6.98 3.66
N TRP A 70 28.62 -7.26 4.90
CA TRP A 70 27.85 -8.47 5.22
C TRP A 70 26.39 -8.41 4.74
N LEU A 71 25.82 -7.21 4.53
CA LEU A 71 24.40 -7.03 4.25
C LEU A 71 24.02 -7.59 2.86
N PRO A 72 24.75 -7.27 1.77
CA PRO A 72 24.48 -7.87 0.46
C PRO A 72 24.68 -9.39 0.44
N ILE A 73 25.59 -9.92 1.26
CA ILE A 73 25.85 -11.37 1.37
C ILE A 73 24.66 -12.05 2.03
N ALA A 74 24.16 -11.50 3.13
CA ALA A 74 22.99 -12.01 3.83
C ALA A 74 21.73 -12.00 2.93
N ASP A 75 21.53 -10.93 2.18
CA ASP A 75 20.45 -10.82 1.19
C ASP A 75 20.49 -11.94 0.14
N TRP A 76 21.70 -12.24 -0.38
CA TRP A 76 21.90 -13.31 -1.35
C TRP A 76 21.59 -14.69 -0.76
N ILE A 77 22.01 -14.95 0.48
CA ILE A 77 21.71 -16.20 1.18
C ILE A 77 20.20 -16.38 1.33
N ILE A 78 19.49 -15.34 1.76
CA ILE A 78 18.02 -15.37 1.91
C ILE A 78 17.34 -15.61 0.56
N LEU A 79 17.81 -14.97 -0.52
CA LEU A 79 17.28 -15.18 -1.86
C LEU A 79 17.43 -16.65 -2.31
N VAL A 80 18.59 -17.26 -2.08
CA VAL A 80 18.84 -18.66 -2.41
C VAL A 80 17.91 -19.58 -1.62
N VAL A 81 17.72 -19.34 -0.32
CA VAL A 81 16.79 -20.12 0.50
C VAL A 81 15.36 -20.06 -0.05
N PHE A 82 14.88 -18.86 -0.44
CA PHE A 82 13.54 -18.73 -1.04
C PHE A 82 13.44 -19.35 -2.43
N ALA A 83 14.49 -19.26 -3.25
CA ALA A 83 14.52 -19.90 -4.56
C ALA A 83 14.42 -21.42 -4.43
N LEU A 84 15.14 -22.01 -3.47
CA LEU A 84 15.05 -23.44 -3.17
C LEU A 84 13.67 -23.84 -2.64
N GLU A 85 13.08 -23.05 -1.74
CA GLU A 85 11.73 -23.29 -1.22
C GLU A 85 10.68 -23.31 -2.35
N VAL A 86 10.72 -22.32 -3.24
CA VAL A 86 9.81 -22.21 -4.38
C VAL A 86 10.05 -23.34 -5.38
N GLY A 87 11.31 -23.65 -5.70
CA GLY A 87 11.67 -24.77 -6.58
C GLY A 87 11.15 -26.11 -6.05
N LEU A 88 11.29 -26.35 -4.74
CA LEU A 88 10.76 -27.54 -4.09
C LEU A 88 9.22 -27.59 -4.16
N ARG A 89 8.54 -26.46 -3.94
CA ARG A 89 7.07 -26.37 -4.08
C ARG A 89 6.62 -26.62 -5.51
N ILE A 90 7.33 -26.12 -6.52
CA ILE A 90 7.02 -26.39 -7.93
C ILE A 90 7.17 -27.89 -8.23
N TYR A 91 8.22 -28.53 -7.72
CA TYR A 91 8.44 -29.97 -7.90
C TYR A 91 7.32 -30.83 -7.28
N ILE A 92 6.88 -30.46 -6.08
CA ILE A 92 5.81 -31.16 -5.34
C ILE A 92 4.44 -30.92 -6.00
N TYR A 93 4.05 -29.66 -6.21
CA TYR A 93 2.69 -29.30 -6.60
C TYR A 93 2.46 -29.29 -8.12
N ARG A 94 3.51 -29.26 -8.95
CA ARG A 94 3.43 -29.22 -10.43
C ARG A 94 2.39 -28.19 -10.93
N ALA A 95 1.40 -28.63 -11.73
CA ALA A 95 0.37 -27.76 -12.30
C ALA A 95 -0.49 -27.06 -11.23
N LYS A 96 -0.71 -27.69 -10.07
CA LYS A 96 -1.47 -27.09 -8.96
C LYS A 96 -0.74 -25.90 -8.34
N PHE A 97 0.58 -25.76 -8.54
CA PHE A 97 1.34 -24.59 -8.11
C PHE A 97 0.75 -23.30 -8.67
N PHE A 98 0.44 -23.29 -9.98
CA PHE A 98 -0.08 -22.13 -10.70
C PHE A 98 -1.56 -21.83 -10.46
N CYS A 99 -2.25 -22.65 -9.65
CA CYS A 99 -3.62 -22.37 -9.24
C CYS A 99 -3.70 -21.57 -7.93
N SER A 100 -2.61 -21.50 -7.17
CA SER A 100 -2.57 -20.80 -5.87
C SER A 100 -1.90 -19.43 -6.01
N ALA A 101 -2.64 -18.36 -5.74
CA ALA A 101 -2.15 -16.99 -5.84
C ALA A 101 -0.90 -16.73 -4.97
N LEU A 102 -0.83 -17.33 -3.77
CA LEU A 102 0.32 -17.18 -2.87
C LEU A 102 1.59 -17.85 -3.41
N ASN A 103 1.44 -18.97 -4.11
CA ASN A 103 2.56 -19.66 -4.74
C ASN A 103 3.06 -18.88 -5.98
N ILE A 104 2.14 -18.36 -6.79
CA ILE A 104 2.48 -17.49 -7.93
C ILE A 104 3.20 -16.23 -7.45
N LEU A 105 2.69 -15.60 -6.39
CA LEU A 105 3.32 -14.43 -5.78
C LEU A 105 4.75 -14.74 -5.32
N ASP A 106 4.97 -15.86 -4.63
CA ASP A 106 6.32 -16.27 -4.20
C ASP A 106 7.26 -16.49 -5.40
N LEU A 107 6.77 -17.09 -6.50
CA LEU A 107 7.54 -17.26 -7.73
C LEU A 107 7.91 -15.91 -8.36
N VAL A 108 6.95 -15.00 -8.49
CA VAL A 108 7.17 -13.66 -9.05
C VAL A 108 8.20 -12.89 -8.21
N LEU A 109 8.12 -12.98 -6.87
CA LEU A 109 9.08 -12.32 -5.98
C LEU A 109 10.51 -12.86 -6.11
N VAL A 110 10.69 -14.17 -6.30
CA VAL A 110 12.02 -14.75 -6.53
C VAL A 110 12.60 -14.29 -7.88
N ILE A 111 11.78 -14.31 -8.95
CA ILE A 111 12.19 -13.86 -10.28
C ILE A 111 12.55 -12.37 -10.28
N THR A 112 11.72 -11.56 -9.63
CA THR A 112 11.90 -10.12 -9.49
C THR A 112 13.22 -9.80 -8.79
N ASP A 113 13.53 -10.47 -7.68
CA ASP A 113 14.78 -10.25 -6.96
C ASP A 113 16.00 -10.73 -7.75
N CYS A 114 15.91 -11.88 -8.43
CA CYS A 114 16.98 -12.33 -9.33
C CYS A 114 17.23 -11.31 -10.43
N THR A 115 16.17 -10.82 -11.08
CA THR A 115 16.27 -9.82 -12.15
C THR A 115 16.87 -8.52 -11.61
N GLY A 116 16.45 -8.08 -10.42
CA GLY A 116 17.02 -6.91 -9.77
C GLY A 116 18.52 -7.04 -9.51
N LYS A 117 18.98 -8.18 -8.98
CA LYS A 117 20.40 -8.45 -8.73
C LYS A 117 21.22 -8.58 -10.02
N VAL A 118 20.69 -9.25 -11.05
CA VAL A 118 21.34 -9.36 -12.37
C VAL A 118 21.45 -7.98 -13.02
N LEU A 119 20.39 -7.17 -12.94
CA LEU A 119 20.40 -5.81 -13.46
C LEU A 119 21.40 -4.93 -12.72
N GLU A 120 21.48 -5.03 -11.39
CA GLU A 120 22.47 -4.33 -10.57
C GLU A 120 23.91 -4.70 -10.95
N ALA A 121 24.18 -5.98 -11.24
CA ALA A 121 25.48 -6.45 -11.71
C ALA A 121 25.80 -6.00 -13.16
N ALA A 122 24.82 -6.05 -14.06
CA ALA A 122 24.97 -5.64 -15.45
C ALA A 122 25.08 -4.11 -15.63
N ALA A 123 24.50 -3.35 -14.70
CA ALA A 123 24.49 -1.89 -14.67
C ALA A 123 25.88 -1.26 -14.46
N ALA A 124 26.91 -2.05 -14.16
CA ALA A 124 28.30 -1.57 -14.06
C ALA A 124 28.82 -0.89 -15.35
N GLY A 125 28.12 -1.00 -16.49
CA GLY A 125 28.46 -0.33 -17.75
C GLY A 125 27.40 0.61 -18.36
N SER A 126 26.16 0.61 -17.86
CA SER A 126 25.08 1.48 -18.35
C SER A 126 24.05 1.71 -17.26
N LEU A 127 23.77 2.96 -16.89
CA LEU A 127 22.88 3.32 -15.77
C LEU A 127 21.43 2.88 -16.04
N PRO A 128 20.89 1.84 -15.38
CA PRO A 128 19.44 1.67 -15.31
C PRO A 128 18.86 2.86 -14.54
N SER A 129 17.63 3.28 -14.90
CA SER A 129 16.98 4.37 -14.18
C SER A 129 16.91 4.05 -12.69
N VAL A 130 17.40 4.97 -11.86
CA VAL A 130 17.43 4.84 -10.38
C VAL A 130 16.04 4.46 -9.82
N VAL A 131 14.98 4.85 -10.52
CA VAL A 131 13.59 4.51 -10.18
C VAL A 131 13.33 3.01 -10.25
N VAL A 132 13.79 2.32 -11.29
CA VAL A 132 13.58 0.87 -11.47
C VAL A 132 14.29 0.07 -10.37
N LEU A 133 15.53 0.46 -10.02
CA LEU A 133 16.25 -0.16 -8.90
C LEU A 133 15.51 0.04 -7.57
N ARG A 134 14.92 1.23 -7.34
CA ARG A 134 14.09 1.48 -6.16
C ARG A 134 12.84 0.61 -6.12
N MET A 135 12.15 0.43 -7.26
CA MET A 135 10.97 -0.45 -7.33
C MET A 135 11.30 -1.89 -6.97
N PHE A 136 12.38 -2.45 -7.54
CA PHE A 136 12.83 -3.80 -7.20
C PHE A 136 13.14 -3.96 -5.71
N ARG A 137 13.75 -2.94 -5.09
CA ARG A 137 14.01 -2.92 -3.65
C ARG A 137 12.73 -2.88 -2.82
N SER A 138 11.73 -2.10 -3.24
CA SER A 138 10.42 -2.03 -2.56
C SER A 138 9.64 -3.35 -2.60
N LEU A 139 9.83 -4.19 -3.62
CA LEU A 139 9.17 -5.50 -3.72
C LEU A 139 9.63 -6.50 -2.65
N ARG A 140 10.78 -6.25 -1.99
CA ARG A 140 11.21 -7.05 -0.83
C ARG A 140 10.27 -6.90 0.36
N PHE A 141 9.63 -5.74 0.56
CA PHE A 141 8.64 -5.56 1.64
C PHE A 141 7.43 -6.48 1.47
N THR A 142 7.04 -6.80 0.23
CA THR A 142 5.95 -7.75 -0.06
C THR A 142 6.21 -9.13 0.54
N ARG A 143 7.49 -9.54 0.66
CA ARG A 143 7.88 -10.80 1.32
C ARG A 143 7.49 -10.83 2.79
N THR A 144 7.61 -9.70 3.48
CA THR A 144 7.22 -9.59 4.88
C THR A 144 5.69 -9.57 5.01
N LEU A 145 5.00 -8.86 4.12
CA LEU A 145 3.54 -8.79 4.13
C LEU A 145 2.88 -10.18 3.97
N LYS A 146 3.52 -11.12 3.28
CA LYS A 146 3.00 -12.50 3.15
C LYS A 146 2.89 -13.24 4.48
N ILE A 147 3.72 -12.90 5.48
CA ILE A 147 3.65 -13.52 6.81
C ILE A 147 2.27 -13.27 7.44
N MET A 148 1.67 -12.11 7.14
CA MET A 148 0.36 -11.72 7.61
C MET A 148 -0.74 -12.64 7.10
N VAL A 149 -0.58 -13.19 5.88
CA VAL A 149 -1.54 -14.11 5.27
C VAL A 149 -1.34 -15.55 5.74
N LYS A 150 -0.13 -15.93 6.16
CA LYS A 150 0.15 -17.27 6.71
C LYS A 150 -0.46 -17.46 8.10
N PHE A 151 -0.50 -16.42 8.93
CA PHE A 151 -1.12 -16.50 10.26
C PHE A 151 -2.64 -16.29 10.17
N PRO A 152 -3.49 -17.28 10.50
CA PRO A 152 -4.93 -17.20 10.27
C PRO A 152 -5.62 -16.04 11.01
N LYS A 153 -5.16 -15.71 12.22
CA LYS A 153 -5.65 -14.55 12.98
C LYS A 153 -5.32 -13.22 12.28
N LEU A 154 -4.10 -13.10 11.76
CA LEU A 154 -3.62 -11.88 11.10
C LEU A 154 -4.24 -11.74 9.70
N ALA A 155 -4.41 -12.85 9.00
CA ALA A 155 -5.11 -12.91 7.72
C ALA A 155 -6.58 -12.45 7.85
N LEU A 156 -7.24 -12.79 8.96
CA LEU A 156 -8.59 -12.32 9.24
C LEU A 156 -8.62 -10.80 9.44
N LEU A 157 -7.67 -10.24 10.20
CA LEU A 157 -7.54 -8.80 10.40
C LEU A 157 -7.25 -8.07 9.08
N VAL A 158 -6.32 -8.57 8.27
CA VAL A 158 -6.01 -8.01 6.95
C VAL A 158 -7.22 -8.07 6.02
N LYS A 159 -7.95 -9.18 6.01
CA LYS A 159 -9.19 -9.30 5.22
C LYS A 159 -10.27 -8.33 5.71
N GLY A 160 -10.39 -8.16 7.02
CA GLY A 160 -11.26 -7.15 7.63
C GLY A 160 -10.88 -5.74 7.18
N LEU A 161 -9.59 -5.41 7.18
CA LEU A 161 -9.07 -4.12 6.71
C LEU A 161 -9.34 -3.90 5.22
N ILE A 162 -9.11 -4.90 4.35
CA ILE A 162 -9.38 -4.80 2.91
C ILE A 162 -10.88 -4.58 2.66
N ASN A 163 -11.74 -5.29 3.38
CA ASN A 163 -13.19 -5.10 3.29
C ASN A 163 -13.60 -3.70 3.77
N ALA A 164 -13.02 -3.23 4.88
CA ALA A 164 -13.25 -1.88 5.40
C ALA A 164 -12.80 -0.84 4.37
N VAL A 165 -11.61 -0.98 3.77
CA VAL A 165 -11.15 -0.10 2.70
C VAL A 165 -12.18 -0.03 1.58
N SER A 166 -12.68 -1.18 1.08
CA SER A 166 -13.71 -1.19 0.04
C SER A 166 -14.99 -0.44 0.43
N ALA A 167 -15.38 -0.45 1.71
CA ALA A 167 -16.51 0.34 2.20
C ALA A 167 -16.17 1.84 2.26
N VAL A 168 -14.97 2.20 2.77
CA VAL A 168 -14.51 3.59 2.89
C VAL A 168 -14.30 4.25 1.52
N MET A 169 -13.93 3.47 0.49
CA MET A 169 -13.59 3.99 -0.85
C MET A 169 -14.68 4.90 -1.43
N TYR A 170 -15.96 4.56 -1.26
CA TYR A 170 -17.07 5.38 -1.76
C TYR A 170 -17.16 6.72 -1.00
N GLY A 171 -16.99 6.69 0.31
CA GLY A 171 -16.98 7.90 1.14
C GLY A 171 -15.80 8.82 0.82
N VAL A 172 -14.60 8.28 0.69
CA VAL A 172 -13.40 9.06 0.29
C VAL A 172 -13.55 9.63 -1.11
N SER A 173 -14.16 8.88 -2.03
CA SER A 173 -14.44 9.39 -3.39
C SER A 173 -15.40 10.59 -3.36
N LEU A 174 -16.47 10.51 -2.54
CA LEU A 174 -17.40 11.61 -2.34
C LEU A 174 -16.70 12.83 -1.72
N LEU A 175 -15.90 12.63 -0.67
CA LEU A 175 -15.09 13.68 -0.04
C LEU A 175 -14.15 14.35 -1.06
N GLY A 176 -13.52 13.55 -1.93
CA GLY A 176 -12.67 14.04 -3.02
C GLY A 176 -13.42 14.94 -4.01
N VAL A 177 -14.66 14.59 -4.37
CA VAL A 177 -15.51 15.41 -5.25
C VAL A 177 -15.86 16.75 -4.59
N PHE A 178 -16.24 16.76 -3.31
CA PHE A 178 -16.49 18.00 -2.57
C PHE A 178 -15.24 18.88 -2.47
N LEU A 179 -14.08 18.29 -2.15
CA LEU A 179 -12.80 19.00 -2.11
C LEU A 179 -12.44 19.60 -3.46
N LEU A 180 -12.65 18.86 -4.56
CA LEU A 180 -12.42 19.35 -5.91
C LEU A 180 -13.34 20.54 -6.24
N PHE A 181 -14.64 20.42 -5.94
CA PHE A 181 -15.62 21.48 -6.17
C PHE A 181 -15.20 22.78 -5.44
N TRP A 182 -14.91 22.69 -4.14
CA TRP A 182 -14.47 23.85 -3.37
C TRP A 182 -13.11 24.38 -3.80
N ALA A 183 -12.19 23.52 -4.23
CA ALA A 183 -10.90 23.94 -4.76
C ALA A 183 -11.03 24.75 -6.05
N VAL A 184 -11.92 24.36 -6.96
CA VAL A 184 -12.23 25.16 -8.17
C VAL A 184 -12.83 26.51 -7.77
N MET A 185 -13.76 26.53 -6.83
CA MET A 185 -14.35 27.79 -6.35
C MET A 185 -13.29 28.68 -5.67
N ALA A 186 -12.39 28.12 -4.87
CA ALA A 186 -11.35 28.89 -4.20
C ALA A 186 -10.37 29.55 -5.18
N VAL A 187 -10.04 28.89 -6.29
CA VAL A 187 -9.24 29.51 -7.38
C VAL A 187 -9.95 30.73 -7.96
N HIS A 188 -11.28 30.70 -8.10
CA HIS A 188 -12.02 31.82 -8.69
C HIS A 188 -12.31 32.95 -7.70
N PHE A 189 -12.63 32.62 -6.45
CA PHE A 189 -13.14 33.58 -5.46
C PHE A 189 -12.12 33.98 -4.39
N VAL A 190 -11.22 33.07 -4.00
CA VAL A 190 -10.27 33.29 -2.89
C VAL A 190 -8.89 33.68 -3.41
N GLN A 191 -8.42 33.09 -4.51
CA GLN A 191 -7.10 33.40 -5.08
C GLN A 191 -6.90 34.89 -5.37
N PRO A 192 -7.86 35.63 -5.98
CA PRO A 192 -7.65 37.05 -6.25
C PRO A 192 -7.46 37.88 -4.97
N VAL A 193 -8.08 37.46 -3.86
CA VAL A 193 -7.89 38.08 -2.53
C VAL A 193 -6.52 37.69 -1.96
N ASN A 194 -6.16 36.41 -2.07
CA ASN A 194 -4.87 35.87 -1.61
C ASN A 194 -3.67 36.58 -2.27
N GLU A 195 -3.77 36.90 -3.57
CA GLU A 195 -2.75 37.66 -4.30
C GLU A 195 -2.60 39.09 -3.77
N ARG A 196 -3.70 39.76 -3.40
CA ARG A 196 -3.67 41.10 -2.78
C ARG A 196 -3.03 41.05 -1.39
N VAL A 197 -3.38 40.05 -0.58
CA VAL A 197 -2.77 39.84 0.75
C VAL A 197 -1.28 39.53 0.63
N ALA A 198 -0.89 38.69 -0.34
CA ALA A 198 0.51 38.38 -0.62
C ALA A 198 1.28 39.63 -1.06
N ALA A 199 0.70 40.46 -1.94
CA ALA A 199 1.32 41.70 -2.40
C ALA A 199 1.55 42.73 -1.29
N LYS A 200 0.73 42.71 -0.23
CA LYS A 200 0.91 43.55 0.97
C LYS A 200 2.01 43.04 1.90
N GLY A 201 2.58 41.85 1.65
CA GLY A 201 3.58 41.24 2.52
C GLY A 201 3.03 40.83 3.89
N THR A 202 1.73 40.56 3.98
CA THR A 202 1.05 40.22 5.25
C THR A 202 1.44 38.83 5.78
N TYR A 203 1.85 37.91 4.89
CA TYR A 203 2.36 36.60 5.30
C TYR A 203 3.74 36.75 5.94
N THR A 204 3.88 36.23 7.17
CA THR A 204 5.19 36.18 7.85
C THR A 204 6.13 35.19 7.14
N ASN A 205 7.45 35.37 7.32
CA ASN A 205 8.49 34.48 6.76
C ASN A 205 8.37 33.02 7.23
N GLU A 206 7.48 32.72 8.17
CA GLU A 206 7.20 31.38 8.67
C GLU A 206 6.32 30.56 7.71
N CYS A 207 5.57 31.21 6.81
CA CYS A 207 4.69 30.51 5.88
C CYS A 207 5.16 30.64 4.41
N GLN A 208 6.02 29.70 4.00
CA GLN A 208 6.59 29.69 2.63
C GLN A 208 5.56 29.36 1.52
N ARG A 209 4.38 28.82 1.86
CA ARG A 209 3.36 28.37 0.89
C ARG A 209 2.10 29.24 0.85
N CYS A 210 1.96 30.21 1.76
CA CYS A 210 0.72 30.98 1.93
C CYS A 210 0.37 31.81 0.68
N ASP A 211 1.38 32.39 0.04
CA ASP A 211 1.27 33.17 -1.20
C ASP A 211 0.61 32.39 -2.36
N ARG A 212 0.89 31.09 -2.44
CA ARG A 212 0.42 30.20 -3.51
C ARG A 212 -0.64 29.20 -3.07
N ALA A 213 -1.20 29.37 -1.87
CA ALA A 213 -2.12 28.42 -1.24
C ALA A 213 -3.37 28.11 -2.10
N PHE A 214 -3.84 29.08 -2.89
CA PHE A 214 -5.01 28.95 -3.76
C PHE A 214 -4.70 29.18 -5.26
N ALA A 215 -3.41 29.18 -5.65
CA ALA A 215 -2.98 29.53 -7.01
C ALA A 215 -3.42 28.54 -8.10
N THR A 216 -3.71 27.29 -7.73
CA THR A 216 -4.20 26.25 -8.64
C THR A 216 -5.16 25.33 -7.89
N VAL A 217 -5.99 24.59 -8.62
CA VAL A 217 -6.93 23.62 -8.02
C VAL A 217 -6.19 22.63 -7.10
N PHE A 218 -5.01 22.15 -7.52
CA PHE A 218 -4.22 21.24 -6.69
C PHE A 218 -3.69 21.91 -5.41
N GLN A 219 -3.22 23.16 -5.48
CA GLN A 219 -2.80 23.90 -4.29
C GLN A 219 -3.98 24.15 -3.35
N SER A 220 -5.14 24.52 -3.89
CA SER A 220 -6.38 24.72 -3.12
C SER A 220 -6.84 23.42 -2.44
N MET A 221 -6.81 22.29 -3.15
CA MET A 221 -7.10 20.97 -2.57
C MET A 221 -6.13 20.64 -1.44
N LEU A 222 -4.84 20.90 -1.62
CA LEU A 222 -3.83 20.64 -0.60
C LEU A 222 -4.01 21.55 0.62
N THR A 223 -4.36 22.82 0.41
CA THR A 223 -4.67 23.79 1.47
C THR A 223 -5.92 23.38 2.25
N PHE A 224 -7.02 23.03 1.58
CA PHE A 224 -8.21 22.52 2.28
C PHE A 224 -7.95 21.20 3.00
N SER A 225 -7.15 20.30 2.43
CA SER A 225 -6.75 19.06 3.10
C SER A 225 -5.93 19.36 4.36
N GLN A 226 -4.97 20.29 4.30
CA GLN A 226 -4.19 20.70 5.46
C GLN A 226 -5.05 21.35 6.55
N GLN A 227 -5.98 22.22 6.17
CA GLN A 227 -6.82 22.95 7.11
C GLN A 227 -7.90 22.08 7.75
N ILE A 228 -8.50 21.15 6.99
CA ILE A 228 -9.69 20.41 7.44
C ILE A 228 -9.33 19.00 7.95
N LEU A 229 -8.42 18.29 7.27
CA LEU A 229 -8.02 16.94 7.69
C LEU A 229 -6.89 17.00 8.72
N ALA A 230 -5.86 17.81 8.47
CA ALA A 230 -4.70 17.90 9.38
C ALA A 230 -4.91 18.93 10.51
N GLY A 231 -5.86 19.85 10.37
CA GLY A 231 -6.18 20.85 11.39
C GLY A 231 -5.10 21.92 11.57
N ASP A 232 -4.37 22.26 10.51
CA ASP A 232 -3.22 23.16 10.55
C ASP A 232 -3.37 24.37 9.59
N SER A 233 -2.60 25.43 9.81
CA SER A 233 -2.42 26.58 8.91
C SER A 233 -3.66 27.45 8.65
N TRP A 234 -4.76 27.24 9.37
CA TRP A 234 -5.93 28.10 9.31
C TRP A 234 -5.60 29.56 9.69
N GLY A 235 -4.91 29.75 10.82
CA GLY A 235 -4.56 31.08 11.31
C GLY A 235 -3.58 31.83 10.42
N GLN A 236 -2.73 31.11 9.69
CA GLN A 236 -1.69 31.69 8.83
C GLN A 236 -2.21 32.04 7.43
N VAL A 237 -3.11 31.23 6.89
CA VAL A 237 -3.63 31.39 5.51
C VAL A 237 -4.99 32.08 5.52
N THR A 238 -5.94 31.61 6.32
CA THR A 238 -7.35 31.98 6.20
C THR A 238 -7.68 33.29 6.92
N ILE A 239 -7.14 33.54 8.11
CA ILE A 239 -7.41 34.77 8.87
C ILE A 239 -6.99 36.03 8.08
N PRO A 240 -5.77 36.13 7.51
CA PRO A 240 -5.38 37.32 6.75
C PRO A 240 -6.25 37.60 5.52
N ILE A 241 -6.83 36.56 4.90
CA ILE A 241 -7.75 36.69 3.77
C ILE A 241 -9.11 37.24 4.24
N ILE A 242 -9.59 36.77 5.39
CA ILE A 242 -10.84 37.26 6.00
C ILE A 242 -10.69 38.71 6.46
N ASP A 243 -9.54 39.07 7.04
CA ASP A 243 -9.26 40.44 7.48
C ASP A 243 -9.23 41.42 6.29
N GLU A 244 -8.76 40.97 5.12
CA GLU A 244 -8.77 41.74 3.89
C GLU A 244 -10.16 41.85 3.25
N GLU A 245 -10.89 40.73 3.18
CA GLU A 245 -12.22 40.67 2.59
C GLU A 245 -13.16 39.80 3.46
N PRO A 246 -13.91 40.42 4.39
CA PRO A 246 -14.72 39.68 5.39
C PRO A 246 -15.78 38.76 4.80
N MET A 247 -16.24 39.01 3.57
CA MET A 247 -17.20 38.14 2.87
C MET A 247 -16.63 36.74 2.60
N THR A 248 -15.30 36.60 2.51
CA THR A 248 -14.64 35.30 2.36
C THR A 248 -14.82 34.41 3.60
N ALA A 249 -15.14 34.97 4.78
CA ALA A 249 -15.46 34.18 5.97
C ALA A 249 -16.66 33.25 5.74
N LEU A 250 -17.69 33.73 5.03
CA LEU A 250 -18.86 32.92 4.68
C LEU A 250 -18.47 31.78 3.75
N PHE A 251 -17.60 32.06 2.77
CA PHE A 251 -17.06 31.03 1.87
C PHE A 251 -16.35 29.93 2.65
N PHE A 252 -15.39 30.28 3.52
CA PHE A 252 -14.66 29.30 4.32
C PHE A 252 -15.55 28.55 5.32
N ALA A 253 -16.56 29.20 5.89
CA ALA A 253 -17.54 28.54 6.75
C ALA A 253 -18.35 27.47 5.98
N MET A 254 -18.81 27.78 4.76
CA MET A 254 -19.52 26.80 3.93
C MET A 254 -18.63 25.63 3.52
N VAL A 255 -17.37 25.88 3.17
CA VAL A 255 -16.37 24.84 2.90
C VAL A 255 -16.20 23.94 4.11
N PHE A 256 -15.99 24.53 5.30
CA PHE A 256 -15.79 23.79 6.54
C PHE A 256 -16.98 22.90 6.88
N VAL A 257 -18.20 23.46 6.88
CA VAL A 257 -19.43 22.71 7.21
C VAL A 257 -19.66 21.57 6.23
N SER A 258 -19.60 21.85 4.93
CA SER A 258 -19.89 20.83 3.91
C SER A 258 -18.88 19.68 3.92
N ILE A 259 -17.58 19.97 4.04
CA ILE A 259 -16.54 18.95 4.07
C ILE A 259 -16.55 18.17 5.39
N HIS A 260 -16.86 18.82 6.53
CA HIS A 260 -17.04 18.11 7.80
C HIS A 260 -18.23 17.16 7.78
N ILE A 261 -19.36 17.56 7.19
CA ILE A 261 -20.50 16.65 7.02
C ILE A 261 -20.11 15.47 6.13
N ALA A 262 -19.42 15.72 5.01
CA ALA A 262 -18.93 14.66 4.15
C ALA A 262 -18.00 13.70 4.91
N LEU A 263 -17.05 14.24 5.69
CA LEU A 263 -16.12 13.47 6.52
C LEU A 263 -16.85 12.64 7.58
N LEU A 264 -17.81 13.22 8.29
CA LEU A 264 -18.63 12.50 9.27
C LEU A 264 -19.39 11.35 8.62
N ASN A 265 -19.95 11.55 7.42
CA ASN A 265 -20.61 10.47 6.68
C ASN A 265 -19.64 9.36 6.28
N VAL A 266 -18.37 9.66 5.97
CA VAL A 266 -17.34 8.64 5.73
C VAL A 266 -17.05 7.87 7.02
N ILE A 267 -16.89 8.56 8.15
CA ILE A 267 -16.57 7.94 9.44
C ILE A 267 -17.72 7.04 9.92
N LEU A 268 -18.97 7.49 9.77
CA LEU A 268 -20.16 6.73 10.18
C LEU A 268 -20.45 5.52 9.27
N ALA A 269 -19.91 5.48 8.06
CA ALA A 269 -20.11 4.39 7.11
C ALA A 269 -19.23 3.15 7.41
N VAL A 270 -18.25 3.26 8.31
CA VAL A 270 -17.26 2.23 8.65
C VAL A 270 -17.52 1.71 10.06
#